data_AF-A0A6V7QMD9-F1
#
_entry.id   AF-A0A6V7QMD9-F1
#
_cell.length_a   1.000
_cell.length_b   1.000
_cell.length_c   1.000
_cell.angle_alpha   90.00
_cell.angle_beta   90.00
_cell.angle_gamma   90.00
#
_symmetry.space_group_name_H-M   'P 1'
#
loop_
_entity.id
_entity.type
_entity.pdbx_description
1 polymer ?
#
loop_
_entity_poly.entity_id
_entity_poly.type
_entity_poly.pdbx_seq_one_letter_code
_entity_poly.pdbx_strand_id
1 'polypeptide(L)'
;MLYKSETYVHTRCSYIMAECYSFSTNLHSLTKEGEEDHRKIYQYFTDLVSTFPCEPGVSSLLLYRYNGWYASLPSMVGVMAAGRYFKARPSDVLLATLPKSGTTWLKSLLFATVHRKLYAVDDDSRHPFTFHNPHECVPFLEYQVYVDNRIPNLDAIPSPRLFATHMPFQLLPKSVTDSGCRIVYLSRDPKDNFTSLWHFSNNLREKEKIEPWSLGEAVDYFCNGVSPFGPYWDHLLGYWTAQLEQLEKVLFLKYEEMRKDPSGNVKKLAEFVGNPFTPEEEEGGIIDGIIKLCGFESLRDLEVNKSGKTELVFGSVENKLFFRRGVAGDWVNHLTPEMARRIDQTTESKLRGHRLTFS
;
A
#
# COMPACT_ATOMS: atom_id res chain seq x y z
N MET A 1 -21.66 -45.49 30.90
CA MET A 1 -21.10 -44.19 31.33
C MET A 1 -19.71 -44.05 30.72
N LEU A 2 -19.53 -42.94 30.01
CA LEU A 2 -18.29 -42.19 29.74
C LEU A 2 -17.22 -42.81 28.82
N TYR A 3 -17.25 -42.24 27.61
CA TYR A 3 -16.20 -42.06 26.60
C TYR A 3 -15.03 -41.17 27.06
N LYS A 4 -13.97 -41.16 26.23
CA LYS A 4 -12.84 -40.20 26.06
C LYS A 4 -11.53 -40.64 26.75
N SER A 5 -10.33 -40.51 26.17
CA SER A 5 -9.85 -39.62 25.10
C SER A 5 -8.55 -40.13 24.47
N GLU A 6 -8.53 -40.32 23.15
CA GLU A 6 -7.33 -40.14 22.32
C GLU A 6 -7.48 -38.79 21.61
N THR A 7 -6.79 -37.75 22.11
CA THR A 7 -6.59 -36.46 21.40
C THR A 7 -5.52 -35.68 22.15
N TYR A 8 -4.25 -36.02 21.90
CA TYR A 8 -3.12 -35.28 22.47
C TYR A 8 -1.95 -35.19 21.48
N VAL A 9 -2.22 -34.83 20.22
CA VAL A 9 -1.15 -34.48 19.25
C VAL A 9 -1.48 -33.25 18.37
N HIS A 10 -2.72 -32.72 18.35
CA HIS A 10 -3.09 -31.73 17.33
C HIS A 10 -3.01 -30.24 17.72
N THR A 11 -2.56 -29.89 18.93
CA THR A 11 -2.69 -28.51 19.45
C THR A 11 -1.39 -27.69 19.50
N ARG A 12 -0.28 -28.18 18.93
CA ARG A 12 1.02 -27.46 18.93
C ARG A 12 1.42 -26.81 17.61
N CYS A 13 0.64 -26.98 16.53
CA CYS A 13 0.98 -26.46 15.20
C CYS A 13 0.29 -25.12 14.85
N SER A 14 -0.78 -24.76 15.57
CA SER A 14 -1.56 -23.54 15.30
C SER A 14 -1.01 -22.27 15.95
N TYR A 15 -0.11 -22.38 16.94
CA TYR A 15 0.49 -21.22 17.61
C TYR A 15 1.72 -20.65 16.89
N ILE A 16 2.46 -21.47 16.13
CA ILE A 16 3.70 -21.03 15.47
C ILE A 16 3.40 -20.18 14.21
N MET A 17 2.23 -20.35 13.58
CA MET A 17 1.89 -19.64 12.33
C MET A 17 1.31 -18.23 12.54
N ALA A 18 0.75 -17.94 13.73
CA ALA A 18 0.27 -16.59 14.06
C ALA A 18 1.44 -15.63 14.31
N GLU A 19 2.58 -16.13 14.81
CA GLU A 19 3.82 -15.35 14.96
C GLU A 19 4.51 -15.09 13.62
N CYS A 20 4.20 -15.83 12.55
CA CYS A 20 4.85 -15.68 11.24
C CYS A 20 4.49 -14.40 10.48
N TYR A 21 3.29 -13.82 10.69
CA TYR A 21 2.82 -12.64 9.96
C TYR A 21 2.83 -11.33 10.77
N SER A 22 3.17 -11.40 12.05
CA SER A 22 3.64 -10.23 12.78
C SER A 22 5.02 -9.86 12.22
N PHE A 23 5.04 -8.90 11.29
CA PHE A 23 6.28 -8.43 10.66
C PHE A 23 7.29 -7.91 11.69
N SER A 24 6.83 -7.55 12.91
CA SER A 24 7.67 -7.07 14.00
C SER A 24 8.40 -8.17 14.77
N THR A 25 7.91 -9.42 14.79
CA THR A 25 8.46 -10.47 15.67
C THR A 25 9.53 -11.37 15.03
N ASN A 26 9.62 -11.45 13.70
CA ASN A 26 10.55 -12.38 13.00
C ASN A 26 11.81 -11.77 12.40
N LEU A 27 12.07 -10.48 12.64
CA LEU A 27 13.31 -9.82 12.22
C LEU A 27 14.42 -10.07 13.25
N HIS A 28 14.94 -11.30 13.34
CA HIS A 28 16.12 -11.57 14.17
C HIS A 28 17.36 -10.85 13.61
N SER A 29 18.10 -10.24 14.54
CA SER A 29 19.19 -9.29 14.31
C SER A 29 20.42 -9.91 13.66
N LEU A 30 21.07 -9.13 12.81
CA LEU A 30 22.35 -9.45 12.19
C LEU A 30 23.50 -9.29 13.20
N THR A 31 24.70 -9.74 12.83
CA THR A 31 25.92 -9.52 13.61
C THR A 31 26.21 -8.01 13.76
N LYS A 32 26.88 -7.61 14.84
CA LYS A 32 27.22 -6.20 15.14
C LYS A 32 27.97 -5.49 13.99
N GLU A 33 28.78 -6.23 13.22
CA GLU A 33 29.50 -5.70 12.05
C GLU A 33 28.54 -5.35 10.91
N GLY A 34 27.53 -6.19 10.65
CA GLY A 34 26.49 -5.88 9.67
C GLY A 34 25.67 -4.65 10.05
N GLU A 35 25.36 -4.47 11.33
CA GLU A 35 24.61 -3.29 11.80
C GLU A 35 25.36 -1.97 11.60
N GLU A 36 26.68 -1.95 11.79
CA GLU A 36 27.51 -0.76 11.56
C GLU A 36 27.59 -0.40 10.06
N ASP A 37 27.73 -1.41 9.21
CA ASP A 37 27.73 -1.19 7.76
C ASP A 37 26.38 -0.68 7.27
N HIS A 38 25.27 -1.17 7.84
CA HIS A 38 23.94 -0.67 7.52
C HIS A 38 23.77 0.81 7.89
N ARG A 39 24.21 1.20 9.09
CA ARG A 39 24.19 2.61 9.51
C ARG A 39 24.96 3.50 8.55
N LYS A 40 26.16 3.10 8.12
CA LYS A 40 26.97 3.86 7.15
C LYS A 40 26.26 4.02 5.81
N ILE A 41 25.61 2.95 5.31
CA ILE A 41 24.87 3.02 4.05
C ILE A 41 23.65 3.93 4.14
N TYR A 42 22.89 3.85 5.23
CA TYR A 42 21.73 4.72 5.44
C TYR A 42 22.15 6.19 5.66
N GLN A 43 23.28 6.42 6.34
CA GLN A 43 23.87 7.75 6.45
C GLN A 43 24.26 8.28 5.07
N TYR A 44 24.93 7.47 4.24
CA TYR A 44 25.26 7.85 2.87
C TYR A 44 24.02 8.23 2.05
N PHE A 45 22.93 7.44 2.13
CA PHE A 45 21.68 7.79 1.45
C PHE A 45 21.04 9.05 2.02
N THR A 46 21.09 9.23 3.34
CA THR A 46 20.57 10.44 4.00
C THR A 46 21.32 11.68 3.54
N ASP A 47 22.65 11.63 3.53
CA ASP A 47 23.52 12.70 3.05
C ASP A 47 23.22 12.99 1.57
N LEU A 48 23.12 11.96 0.74
CA LEU A 48 22.78 12.11 -0.68
C LEU A 48 21.42 12.78 -0.88
N VAL A 49 20.36 12.28 -0.23
CA VAL A 49 19.01 12.84 -0.36
C VAL A 49 18.95 14.28 0.14
N SER A 50 19.72 14.63 1.19
CA SER A 50 19.78 16.00 1.71
C SER A 50 20.31 17.03 0.70
N THR A 51 21.05 16.57 -0.32
CA THR A 51 21.53 17.44 -1.42
C THR A 51 20.49 17.69 -2.50
N PHE A 52 19.38 16.96 -2.52
CA PHE A 52 18.35 17.11 -3.56
C PHE A 52 17.55 18.39 -3.35
N PRO A 53 17.08 19.02 -4.45
CA PRO A 53 16.12 20.13 -4.34
C PRO A 53 14.91 19.69 -3.52
N CYS A 54 14.49 20.51 -2.57
CA CYS A 54 13.29 20.25 -1.79
C CYS A 54 12.37 21.47 -1.74
N GLU A 55 11.08 21.20 -1.64
CA GLU A 55 10.04 22.22 -1.56
C GLU A 55 8.86 21.71 -0.71
N PRO A 56 7.99 22.60 -0.21
CA PRO A 56 6.72 22.20 0.36
C PRO A 56 5.85 21.50 -0.69
N GLY A 57 4.90 20.70 -0.24
CA GLY A 57 3.90 20.07 -1.10
C GLY A 57 2.74 19.56 -0.27
N VAL A 58 1.80 18.84 -0.88
CA VAL A 58 0.61 18.29 -0.20
C VAL A 58 1.00 17.14 0.74
N SER A 59 1.65 17.51 1.86
CA SER A 59 2.37 16.65 2.81
C SER A 59 2.54 17.38 4.15
N SER A 60 2.81 16.63 5.23
CA SER A 60 3.26 17.20 6.51
C SER A 60 4.77 17.47 6.56
N LEU A 61 5.54 16.89 5.63
CA LEU A 61 6.99 17.03 5.51
C LEU A 61 7.39 17.69 4.19
N LEU A 62 8.59 18.30 4.14
CA LEU A 62 9.22 18.74 2.89
C LEU A 62 9.41 17.57 1.93
N LEU A 63 9.25 17.83 0.64
CA LEU A 63 9.40 16.86 -0.41
C LEU A 63 10.70 17.11 -1.18
N TYR A 64 11.53 16.09 -1.25
CA TYR A 64 12.80 16.07 -1.98
C TYR A 64 12.57 15.48 -3.36
N ARG A 65 13.11 16.16 -4.38
CA ARG A 65 12.92 15.80 -5.78
C ARG A 65 14.10 14.98 -6.31
N TYR A 66 13.83 13.74 -6.71
CA TYR A 66 14.80 12.83 -7.32
C TYR A 66 14.25 12.26 -8.63
N ASN A 67 14.96 12.45 -9.74
CA ASN A 67 14.55 11.99 -11.07
C ASN A 67 13.10 12.39 -11.46
N GLY A 68 12.67 13.58 -11.02
CA GLY A 68 11.31 14.09 -11.28
C GLY A 68 10.24 13.66 -10.27
N TRP A 69 10.56 12.78 -9.32
CA TRP A 69 9.65 12.27 -8.31
C TRP A 69 9.87 12.90 -6.94
N TYR A 70 8.81 13.06 -6.17
CA TYR A 70 8.85 13.72 -4.87
C TYR A 70 8.63 12.72 -3.73
N ALA A 71 9.46 12.74 -2.69
CA ALA A 71 9.18 12.03 -1.45
C ALA A 71 9.81 12.76 -0.26
N SER A 72 9.33 12.50 0.95
CA SER A 72 10.02 13.01 2.14
C SER A 72 11.42 12.39 2.24
N LEU A 73 12.37 13.08 2.90
CA LEU A 73 13.73 12.56 3.10
C LEU A 73 13.75 11.11 3.60
N PRO A 74 13.08 10.75 4.72
CA PRO A 74 13.14 9.38 5.22
C PRO A 74 12.53 8.37 4.24
N SER A 75 11.47 8.74 3.53
CA SER A 75 10.86 7.90 2.50
C SER A 75 11.81 7.66 1.32
N MET A 76 12.50 8.70 0.84
CA MET A 76 13.45 8.59 -0.27
C MET A 76 14.66 7.72 0.11
N VAL A 77 15.13 7.82 1.35
CA VAL A 77 16.17 6.91 1.88
C VAL A 77 15.67 5.46 1.85
N GLY A 78 14.43 5.22 2.28
CA GLY A 78 13.79 3.90 2.19
C GLY A 78 13.69 3.38 0.75
N VAL A 79 13.39 4.26 -0.23
CA VAL A 79 13.39 3.93 -1.66
C VAL A 79 14.78 3.49 -2.13
N MET A 80 15.83 4.23 -1.79
CA MET A 80 17.21 3.88 -2.18
C MET A 80 17.66 2.56 -1.53
N ALA A 81 17.35 2.36 -0.25
CA ALA A 81 17.66 1.13 0.46
C ALA A 81 16.92 -0.09 -0.14
N ALA A 82 15.61 0.03 -0.40
CA ALA A 82 14.85 -1.00 -1.07
C ALA A 82 15.41 -1.30 -2.48
N GLY A 83 15.76 -0.27 -3.26
CA GLY A 83 16.37 -0.44 -4.58
C GLY A 83 17.68 -1.22 -4.55
N ARG A 84 18.47 -1.06 -3.48
CA ARG A 84 19.76 -1.76 -3.31
C ARG A 84 19.60 -3.18 -2.77
N TYR A 85 18.75 -3.38 -1.76
CA TYR A 85 18.73 -4.59 -0.94
C TYR A 85 17.51 -5.48 -1.15
N PHE A 86 16.40 -4.98 -1.68
CA PHE A 86 15.26 -5.83 -1.95
C PHE A 86 15.59 -6.84 -3.04
N LYS A 87 15.32 -8.11 -2.75
CA LYS A 87 15.46 -9.23 -3.69
C LYS A 87 14.10 -9.90 -3.83
N ALA A 88 13.38 -9.48 -4.87
CA ALA A 88 12.08 -10.06 -5.20
C ALA A 88 12.24 -11.54 -5.60
N ARG A 89 11.28 -12.37 -5.19
CA ARG A 89 11.10 -13.74 -5.66
C ARG A 89 10.08 -13.75 -6.80
N PRO A 90 10.15 -14.72 -7.73
CA PRO A 90 9.12 -14.88 -8.77
C PRO A 90 7.70 -15.04 -8.22
N SER A 91 7.54 -15.57 -7.01
CA SER A 91 6.24 -15.75 -6.35
C SER A 91 5.74 -14.51 -5.60
N ASP A 92 6.55 -13.46 -5.46
CA ASP A 92 6.14 -12.28 -4.69
C ASP A 92 5.05 -11.50 -5.43
N VAL A 93 4.17 -10.87 -4.65
CA VAL A 93 3.19 -9.91 -5.16
C VAL A 93 3.50 -8.54 -4.55
N LEU A 94 3.77 -7.57 -5.42
CA LEU A 94 3.96 -6.17 -5.05
C LEU A 94 2.70 -5.37 -5.35
N LEU A 95 2.07 -4.85 -4.30
CA LEU A 95 0.94 -3.93 -4.40
C LEU A 95 1.47 -2.50 -4.55
N ALA A 96 1.17 -1.87 -5.68
CA ALA A 96 1.57 -0.49 -5.95
C ALA A 96 0.36 0.45 -6.02
N THR A 97 0.49 1.63 -5.41
CA THR A 97 -0.53 2.70 -5.52
C THR A 97 0.16 4.04 -5.39
N LEU A 98 -0.36 5.11 -6.00
CA LEU A 98 -0.07 6.44 -5.46
C LEU A 98 -0.75 6.56 -4.08
N PRO A 99 -0.19 7.29 -3.09
CA PRO A 99 -0.85 7.51 -1.82
C PRO A 99 -2.33 7.92 -1.99
N LYS A 100 -3.20 7.29 -1.20
CA LYS A 100 -4.65 7.57 -1.12
C LYS A 100 -5.52 7.11 -2.30
N SER A 101 -4.97 6.24 -3.17
CA SER A 101 -5.74 5.57 -4.23
C SER A 101 -6.50 4.31 -3.78
N GLY A 102 -6.64 4.06 -2.47
CA GLY A 102 -7.32 2.85 -1.95
C GLY A 102 -6.40 1.76 -1.43
N THR A 103 -5.15 2.10 -1.10
CA THR A 103 -4.10 1.16 -0.68
C THR A 103 -4.52 0.25 0.47
N THR A 104 -5.14 0.78 1.53
CA THR A 104 -5.58 -0.03 2.70
C THR A 104 -6.59 -1.10 2.29
N TRP A 105 -7.51 -0.76 1.39
CA TRP A 105 -8.54 -1.67 0.88
C TRP A 105 -7.95 -2.72 -0.05
N LEU A 106 -7.01 -2.34 -0.93
CA LEU A 106 -6.34 -3.33 -1.77
C LEU A 106 -5.43 -4.25 -0.96
N LYS A 107 -4.74 -3.74 0.07
CA LYS A 107 -3.93 -4.57 0.99
C LYS A 107 -4.81 -5.61 1.67
N SER A 108 -5.98 -5.21 2.17
CA SER A 108 -6.89 -6.15 2.84
C SER A 108 -7.42 -7.21 1.86
N LEU A 109 -7.90 -6.80 0.70
CA LEU A 109 -8.40 -7.71 -0.34
C LEU A 109 -7.33 -8.70 -0.81
N LEU A 110 -6.12 -8.22 -1.10
CA LEU A 110 -5.01 -9.05 -1.54
C LEU A 110 -4.61 -10.07 -0.45
N PHE A 111 -4.44 -9.62 0.79
CA PHE A 111 -4.07 -10.48 1.91
C PHE A 111 -5.13 -11.56 2.15
N ALA A 112 -6.40 -11.17 2.27
CA ALA A 112 -7.50 -12.11 2.48
C ALA A 112 -7.62 -13.10 1.32
N THR A 113 -7.48 -12.64 0.07
CA THR A 113 -7.53 -13.51 -1.12
C THR A 113 -6.41 -14.54 -1.13
N VAL A 114 -5.16 -14.11 -0.87
CA VAL A 114 -3.98 -15.00 -0.92
C VAL A 114 -3.98 -16.00 0.24
N HIS A 115 -4.42 -15.57 1.43
CA HIS A 115 -4.33 -16.38 2.65
C HIS A 115 -5.68 -16.97 3.12
N ARG A 116 -6.74 -16.93 2.31
CA ARG A 116 -8.09 -17.46 2.64
C ARG A 116 -8.14 -18.91 3.12
N LYS A 117 -7.16 -19.74 2.72
CA LYS A 117 -7.05 -21.15 3.18
C LYS A 117 -6.37 -21.29 4.55
N LEU A 118 -5.63 -20.26 4.98
CA LEU A 118 -4.95 -20.21 6.27
C LEU A 118 -5.80 -19.50 7.33
N TYR A 119 -6.50 -18.44 6.91
CA TYR A 119 -7.36 -17.62 7.75
C TYR A 119 -8.77 -17.64 7.16
N ALA A 120 -9.68 -18.31 7.87
CA ALA A 120 -11.09 -18.33 7.49
C ALA A 120 -11.68 -16.92 7.54
N VAL A 121 -12.54 -16.60 6.57
CA VAL A 121 -13.11 -15.24 6.39
C VAL A 121 -14.21 -14.91 7.40
N ASP A 122 -14.70 -15.91 8.12
CA ASP A 122 -15.77 -15.85 9.11
C ASP A 122 -15.28 -16.11 10.55
N ASP A 123 -13.97 -16.31 10.76
CA ASP A 123 -13.37 -16.52 12.08
C ASP A 123 -12.63 -15.26 12.57
N ASP A 124 -13.40 -14.31 13.08
CA ASP A 124 -12.89 -13.05 13.64
C ASP A 124 -11.86 -13.28 14.76
N SER A 125 -11.94 -14.39 15.49
CA SER A 125 -11.03 -14.66 16.62
C SER A 125 -9.60 -15.00 16.18
N ARG A 126 -9.42 -15.38 14.91
CA ARG A 126 -8.14 -15.82 14.35
C ARG A 126 -7.70 -15.01 13.14
N HIS A 127 -8.58 -14.22 12.53
CA HIS A 127 -8.21 -13.45 11.36
C HIS A 127 -7.21 -12.33 11.72
N PRO A 128 -6.10 -12.16 10.98
CA PRO A 128 -5.06 -11.16 11.31
C PRO A 128 -5.58 -9.71 11.42
N PHE A 129 -6.62 -9.35 10.66
CA PHE A 129 -7.21 -8.00 10.75
C PHE A 129 -7.82 -7.65 12.11
N THR A 130 -8.13 -8.64 12.95
CA THR A 130 -8.60 -8.39 14.32
C THR A 130 -7.50 -7.80 15.20
N PHE A 131 -6.24 -8.12 14.91
CA PHE A 131 -5.09 -7.76 15.73
C PHE A 131 -4.18 -6.72 15.08
N HIS A 132 -4.21 -6.63 13.74
CA HIS A 132 -3.30 -5.82 12.96
C HIS A 132 -4.05 -5.00 11.91
N ASN A 133 -3.58 -3.77 11.67
CA ASN A 133 -4.05 -3.00 10.53
C ASN A 133 -3.58 -3.66 9.21
N PRO A 134 -4.34 -3.57 8.09
CA PRO A 134 -3.89 -4.09 6.79
C PRO A 134 -2.50 -3.61 6.34
N HIS A 135 -2.06 -2.43 6.81
CA HIS A 135 -0.71 -1.92 6.56
C HIS A 135 0.40 -2.73 7.24
N GLU A 136 0.13 -3.45 8.32
CA GLU A 136 1.08 -4.35 8.98
C GLU A 136 1.10 -5.74 8.31
N CYS A 137 -0.03 -6.19 7.77
CA CYS A 137 -0.12 -7.48 7.07
C CYS A 137 0.57 -7.49 5.70
N VAL A 138 0.61 -6.34 5.02
CA VAL A 138 1.27 -6.15 3.71
C VAL A 138 2.15 -4.91 3.79
N PRO A 139 3.36 -4.98 4.37
CA PRO A 139 4.15 -3.81 4.71
C PRO A 139 4.73 -3.11 3.49
N PHE A 140 4.90 -1.79 3.61
CA PHE A 140 5.55 -0.97 2.59
C PHE A 140 7.07 -1.16 2.60
N LEU A 141 7.66 -1.34 1.41
CA LEU A 141 9.11 -1.43 1.28
C LEU A 141 9.82 -0.19 1.86
N GLU A 142 9.36 1.00 1.46
CA GLU A 142 9.98 2.29 1.78
C GLU A 142 9.53 2.93 3.10
N TYR A 143 8.49 2.41 3.74
CA TYR A 143 7.98 2.99 5.01
C TYR A 143 8.07 2.06 6.21
N GLN A 144 8.23 0.74 6.01
CA GLN A 144 8.16 -0.24 7.10
C GLN A 144 9.25 -1.31 7.02
N VAL A 145 9.66 -1.72 5.81
CA VAL A 145 10.66 -2.78 5.63
C VAL A 145 12.08 -2.22 5.70
N TYR A 146 12.40 -1.22 4.88
CA TYR A 146 13.73 -0.63 4.75
C TYR A 146 13.83 0.70 5.48
N VAL A 147 13.73 0.67 6.80
CA VAL A 147 13.71 1.84 7.70
C VAL A 147 14.65 1.65 8.89
N ASP A 148 14.95 2.72 9.63
CA ASP A 148 15.72 2.68 10.89
C ASP A 148 17.09 1.98 10.79
N ASN A 149 17.80 2.15 9.66
CA ASN A 149 19.06 1.47 9.37
C ASN A 149 18.95 -0.07 9.32
N ARG A 150 17.75 -0.62 9.07
CA ARG A 150 17.50 -2.06 9.01
C ARG A 150 17.52 -2.56 7.58
N ILE A 151 18.23 -3.68 7.36
CA ILE A 151 18.13 -4.49 6.14
C ILE A 151 17.64 -5.87 6.58
N PRO A 152 16.32 -6.11 6.49
CA PRO A 152 15.70 -7.38 6.87
C PRO A 152 16.27 -8.59 6.15
N ASN A 153 16.40 -9.72 6.86
CA ASN A 153 16.40 -11.01 6.22
C ASN A 153 14.95 -11.41 5.88
N LEU A 154 14.54 -11.18 4.63
CA LEU A 154 13.21 -11.54 4.14
C LEU A 154 13.09 -13.00 3.73
N ASP A 155 14.13 -13.83 3.92
CA ASP A 155 14.12 -15.20 3.43
C ASP A 155 13.27 -16.15 4.25
N ALA A 156 13.10 -15.85 5.54
CA ALA A 156 12.27 -16.61 6.46
C ALA A 156 10.76 -16.45 6.19
N ILE A 157 10.35 -15.44 5.41
CA ILE A 157 8.94 -15.23 5.09
C ILE A 157 8.52 -16.27 4.03
N PRO A 158 7.46 -17.06 4.28
CA PRO A 158 6.97 -18.04 3.32
C PRO A 158 6.44 -17.38 2.05
N SER A 159 6.56 -18.08 0.93
CA SER A 159 5.98 -17.63 -0.34
C SER A 159 4.47 -17.96 -0.43
N PRO A 160 3.68 -17.15 -1.16
CA PRO A 160 4.06 -15.86 -1.75
C PRO A 160 4.20 -14.77 -0.70
N ARG A 161 5.22 -13.91 -0.82
CA ARG A 161 5.36 -12.73 0.06
C ARG A 161 4.56 -11.58 -0.52
N LEU A 162 3.86 -10.85 0.35
CA LEU A 162 3.07 -9.69 -0.02
C LEU A 162 3.76 -8.43 0.48
N PHE A 163 4.09 -7.53 -0.43
CA PHE A 163 4.66 -6.22 -0.12
C PHE A 163 3.84 -5.12 -0.77
N ALA A 164 3.97 -3.91 -0.25
CA ALA A 164 3.38 -2.73 -0.86
C ALA A 164 4.43 -1.67 -1.18
N THR A 165 4.09 -0.76 -2.07
CA THR A 165 4.89 0.44 -2.34
C THR A 165 4.05 1.58 -2.91
N HIS A 166 4.55 2.79 -2.69
CA HIS A 166 4.16 4.00 -3.39
C HIS A 166 5.19 4.47 -4.41
N MET A 167 6.26 3.70 -4.64
CA MET A 167 7.24 4.03 -5.67
C MET A 167 6.56 4.12 -7.04
N PRO A 168 6.91 5.12 -7.86
CA PRO A 168 6.59 5.08 -9.29
C PRO A 168 7.29 3.87 -9.94
N PHE A 169 6.72 3.37 -11.03
CA PHE A 169 7.22 2.16 -11.69
C PHE A 169 8.73 2.23 -12.01
N GLN A 170 9.22 3.40 -12.41
CA GLN A 170 10.60 3.67 -12.78
C GLN A 170 11.58 3.61 -11.60
N LEU A 171 11.11 3.74 -10.37
CA LEU A 171 11.92 3.64 -9.16
C LEU A 171 11.79 2.29 -8.46
N LEU A 172 11.02 1.35 -9.02
CA LEU A 172 10.95 0.00 -8.47
C LEU A 172 12.32 -0.69 -8.46
N PRO A 173 12.64 -1.50 -7.44
CA PRO A 173 13.86 -2.29 -7.43
C PRO A 173 13.98 -3.14 -8.70
N LYS A 174 15.18 -3.22 -9.29
CA LYS A 174 15.41 -4.03 -10.49
C LYS A 174 15.05 -5.49 -10.30
N SER A 175 15.23 -6.04 -9.09
CA SER A 175 14.77 -7.40 -8.78
C SER A 175 13.27 -7.59 -9.01
N VAL A 176 12.43 -6.56 -8.83
CA VAL A 176 10.99 -6.64 -9.11
C VAL A 176 10.76 -6.65 -10.62
N THR A 177 11.35 -5.69 -11.35
CA THR A 177 11.11 -5.51 -12.79
C THR A 177 11.78 -6.59 -13.65
N ASP A 178 12.83 -7.25 -13.17
CA ASP A 178 13.56 -8.29 -13.91
C ASP A 178 13.16 -9.73 -13.51
N SER A 179 12.37 -9.93 -12.44
CA SER A 179 11.91 -11.26 -11.99
C SER A 179 10.46 -11.59 -12.39
N GLY A 180 9.97 -12.77 -12.00
CA GLY A 180 8.56 -13.13 -12.13
C GLY A 180 7.61 -12.46 -11.12
N CYS A 181 8.11 -11.58 -10.24
CA CYS A 181 7.30 -10.86 -9.27
C CYS A 181 6.14 -10.13 -9.95
N ARG A 182 4.93 -10.36 -9.45
CA ARG A 182 3.70 -9.77 -9.99
C ARG A 182 3.40 -8.45 -9.31
N ILE A 183 2.85 -7.50 -10.06
CA ILE A 183 2.53 -6.15 -9.59
C ILE A 183 1.03 -5.93 -9.72
N VAL A 184 0.37 -5.59 -8.61
CA VAL A 184 -1.04 -5.14 -8.63
C VAL A 184 -1.06 -3.64 -8.40
N TYR A 185 -1.49 -2.88 -9.40
CA TYR A 185 -1.59 -1.43 -9.33
C TYR A 185 -3.04 -0.97 -9.19
N LEU A 186 -3.31 -0.06 -8.26
CA LEU A 186 -4.63 0.56 -8.12
C LEU A 186 -4.57 2.08 -8.33
N SER A 187 -5.32 2.53 -9.33
CA SER A 187 -5.62 3.93 -9.60
C SER A 187 -6.96 4.35 -9.00
N ARG A 188 -7.19 5.65 -8.93
CA ARG A 188 -8.42 6.27 -8.42
C ARG A 188 -8.61 7.62 -9.09
N ASP A 189 -9.85 8.07 -9.31
CA ASP A 189 -10.09 9.40 -9.90
C ASP A 189 -9.20 10.48 -9.25
N PRO A 190 -8.48 11.31 -10.05
CA PRO A 190 -7.52 12.27 -9.54
C PRO A 190 -8.12 13.26 -8.53
N LYS A 191 -9.39 13.65 -8.68
CA LYS A 191 -10.07 14.59 -7.78
C LYS A 191 -10.34 13.92 -6.43
N ASP A 192 -10.83 12.69 -6.42
CA ASP A 192 -11.03 11.93 -5.18
C ASP A 192 -9.72 11.54 -4.50
N ASN A 193 -8.68 11.20 -5.28
CA ASN A 193 -7.34 10.96 -4.77
C ASN A 193 -6.82 12.23 -4.07
N PHE A 194 -6.87 13.37 -4.75
CA PHE A 194 -6.46 14.67 -4.22
C PHE A 194 -7.22 15.03 -2.94
N THR A 195 -8.55 14.97 -2.95
CA THR A 195 -9.38 15.24 -1.77
C THR A 195 -8.97 14.33 -0.60
N SER A 196 -8.73 13.05 -0.85
CA SER A 196 -8.28 12.12 0.18
C SER A 196 -6.86 12.41 0.68
N LEU A 197 -5.96 12.91 -0.16
CA LEU A 197 -4.60 13.32 0.19
C LEU A 197 -4.57 14.60 1.01
N TRP A 198 -5.38 15.58 0.63
CA TRP A 198 -5.50 16.85 1.36
C TRP A 198 -5.98 16.63 2.80
N HIS A 199 -7.09 15.90 2.99
CA HIS A 199 -7.59 15.55 4.32
C HIS A 199 -6.56 14.79 5.15
N PHE A 200 -5.92 13.78 4.57
CA PHE A 200 -4.92 12.98 5.28
C PHE A 200 -3.70 13.81 5.69
N SER A 201 -3.20 14.66 4.78
CA SER A 201 -2.07 15.55 5.06
C SER A 201 -2.39 16.56 6.15
N ASN A 202 -3.61 17.14 6.15
CA ASN A 202 -4.02 18.08 7.18
C ASN A 202 -4.19 17.42 8.56
N ASN A 203 -4.71 16.19 8.63
CA ASN A 203 -4.77 15.44 9.89
C ASN A 203 -3.36 15.17 10.46
N LEU A 204 -2.37 14.87 9.60
CA LEU A 204 -0.99 14.72 10.05
C LEU A 204 -0.37 16.05 10.49
N ARG A 205 -0.65 17.15 9.76
CA ARG A 205 -0.18 18.49 10.12
C ARG A 205 -0.75 18.98 11.44
N GLU A 206 -2.03 18.74 11.70
CA GLU A 206 -2.69 19.07 12.97
C GLU A 206 -1.99 18.39 14.14
N LYS A 207 -1.66 17.10 14.02
CA LYS A 207 -0.91 16.35 15.03
C LYS A 207 0.46 16.97 15.31
N GLU A 208 1.15 17.44 14.27
CA GLU A 208 2.45 18.11 14.37
C GLU A 208 2.33 19.61 14.69
N LYS A 209 1.11 20.12 14.95
CA LYS A 209 0.82 21.54 15.22
C LYS A 209 1.29 22.48 14.11
N ILE A 210 1.18 22.03 12.86
CA ILE A 210 1.48 22.77 11.65
C ILE A 210 0.16 23.27 11.05
N GLU A 211 0.14 24.53 10.60
CA GLU A 211 -1.03 25.12 9.92
C GLU A 211 -1.52 24.23 8.75
N PRO A 212 -2.84 23.99 8.62
CA PRO A 212 -3.37 23.15 7.57
C PRO A 212 -3.14 23.77 6.19
N TRP A 213 -3.01 22.93 5.18
CA TRP A 213 -3.00 23.40 3.80
C TRP A 213 -4.35 24.00 3.44
N SER A 214 -4.35 25.21 2.89
CA SER A 214 -5.54 25.70 2.19
C SER A 214 -5.83 24.80 0.99
N LEU A 215 -7.11 24.67 0.65
CA LEU A 215 -7.51 23.81 -0.45
C LEU A 215 -6.95 24.31 -1.79
N GLY A 216 -6.90 25.63 -2.01
CA GLY A 216 -6.36 26.24 -3.22
C GLY A 216 -4.88 25.96 -3.42
N GLU A 217 -4.05 26.24 -2.40
CA GLU A 217 -2.61 25.94 -2.47
C GLU A 217 -2.35 24.46 -2.69
N ALA A 218 -3.15 23.58 -2.05
CA ALA A 218 -2.99 22.15 -2.24
C ALA A 218 -3.34 21.70 -3.67
N VAL A 219 -4.39 22.26 -4.29
CA VAL A 219 -4.72 22.00 -5.70
C VAL A 219 -3.58 22.44 -6.62
N ASP A 220 -2.94 23.57 -6.31
CA ASP A 220 -1.83 24.11 -7.09
C ASP A 220 -0.63 23.15 -7.05
N TYR A 221 -0.21 22.74 -5.84
CA TYR A 221 0.87 21.77 -5.68
C TYR A 221 0.54 20.45 -6.38
N PHE A 222 -0.67 19.92 -6.21
CA PHE A 222 -1.08 18.66 -6.83
C PHE A 222 -1.07 18.73 -8.36
N CYS A 223 -1.64 19.78 -8.96
CA CYS A 223 -1.65 19.97 -10.42
C CYS A 223 -0.24 20.19 -11.00
N ASN A 224 0.66 20.81 -10.23
CA ASN A 224 2.07 20.98 -10.59
C ASN A 224 2.91 19.71 -10.34
N GLY A 225 2.32 18.65 -9.77
CA GLY A 225 2.96 17.36 -9.53
C GLY A 225 3.71 17.25 -8.20
N VAL A 226 3.63 18.26 -7.33
CA VAL A 226 4.35 18.35 -6.06
C VAL A 226 3.52 17.73 -4.94
N SER A 227 3.50 16.40 -4.92
CA SER A 227 2.83 15.59 -3.91
C SER A 227 3.67 14.36 -3.57
N PRO A 228 3.45 13.68 -2.42
CA PRO A 228 4.14 12.43 -2.12
C PRO A 228 4.03 11.40 -3.27
N PHE A 229 5.17 10.97 -3.78
CA PHE A 229 5.37 10.12 -4.96
C PHE A 229 4.79 10.63 -6.28
N GLY A 230 4.39 11.91 -6.32
CA GLY A 230 3.94 12.58 -7.53
C GLY A 230 5.09 12.86 -8.51
N PRO A 231 4.77 13.28 -9.75
CA PRO A 231 3.44 13.73 -10.20
C PRO A 231 2.41 12.61 -10.38
N TYR A 232 1.13 12.87 -10.03
CA TYR A 232 0.05 11.88 -10.06
C TYR A 232 -0.08 11.17 -11.42
N TRP A 233 -0.15 11.94 -12.51
CA TRP A 233 -0.42 11.39 -13.84
C TRP A 233 0.77 10.62 -14.40
N ASP A 234 1.98 11.12 -14.17
CA ASP A 234 3.21 10.44 -14.56
C ASP A 234 3.35 9.10 -13.81
N HIS A 235 3.00 9.07 -12.51
CA HIS A 235 2.97 7.84 -11.71
C HIS A 235 1.97 6.83 -12.29
N LEU A 236 0.76 7.28 -12.58
CA LEU A 236 -0.30 6.49 -13.20
C LEU A 236 0.13 5.92 -14.56
N LEU A 237 0.71 6.75 -15.43
CA LEU A 237 1.13 6.36 -16.77
C LEU A 237 2.29 5.37 -16.76
N GLY A 238 3.19 5.44 -15.77
CA GLY A 238 4.25 4.44 -15.61
C GLY A 238 3.70 3.02 -15.47
N TYR A 239 2.74 2.83 -14.58
CA TYR A 239 2.10 1.52 -14.38
C TYR A 239 1.14 1.14 -15.51
N TRP A 240 0.44 2.11 -16.10
CA TRP A 240 -0.42 1.85 -17.27
C TRP A 240 0.38 1.38 -18.48
N THR A 241 1.53 2.01 -18.77
CA THR A 241 2.40 1.60 -19.87
C THR A 241 2.98 0.22 -19.60
N ALA A 242 3.44 -0.04 -18.37
CA ALA A 242 3.95 -1.36 -17.98
C ALA A 242 2.89 -2.47 -18.11
N GLN A 243 1.61 -2.19 -17.82
CA GLN A 243 0.51 -3.11 -18.08
C GLN A 243 0.42 -3.48 -19.56
N LEU A 244 0.42 -2.47 -20.45
CA LEU A 244 0.27 -2.69 -21.88
C LEU A 244 1.44 -3.49 -22.47
N GLU A 245 2.64 -3.36 -21.89
CA GLU A 245 3.83 -4.09 -22.29
C GLU A 245 3.90 -5.51 -21.70
N GLN A 246 3.39 -5.72 -20.48
CA GLN A 246 3.59 -6.95 -19.71
C GLN A 246 2.31 -7.37 -18.95
N LEU A 247 1.30 -7.81 -19.71
CA LEU A 247 -0.04 -8.15 -19.17
C LEU A 247 -0.02 -9.25 -18.09
N GLU A 248 0.95 -10.16 -18.13
CA GLU A 248 1.08 -11.24 -17.13
C GLU A 248 1.78 -10.78 -15.84
N LYS A 249 2.47 -9.64 -15.89
CA LYS A 249 3.29 -9.12 -14.78
C LYS A 249 2.61 -8.01 -14.00
N VAL A 250 1.85 -7.17 -14.68
CA VAL A 250 1.13 -6.06 -14.06
C VAL A 250 -0.36 -6.33 -14.18
N LEU A 251 -1.10 -6.06 -13.11
CA LEU A 251 -2.56 -5.96 -13.09
C LEU A 251 -2.94 -4.54 -12.69
N PHE A 252 -3.50 -3.80 -13.63
CA PHE A 252 -3.99 -2.45 -13.43
C PHE A 252 -5.48 -2.46 -13.08
N LEU A 253 -5.83 -1.88 -11.93
CA LEU A 253 -7.19 -1.75 -11.41
C LEU A 253 -7.56 -0.27 -11.21
N LYS A 254 -8.85 0.01 -11.20
CA LYS A 254 -9.40 1.32 -10.81
C LYS A 254 -10.31 1.17 -9.61
N TYR A 255 -10.17 2.07 -8.63
CA TYR A 255 -10.93 2.05 -7.38
C TYR A 255 -12.44 2.08 -7.64
N GLU A 256 -12.87 2.89 -8.59
CA GLU A 256 -14.28 3.04 -8.97
C GLU A 256 -14.84 1.76 -9.60
N GLU A 257 -14.06 1.05 -10.41
CA GLU A 257 -14.44 -0.21 -11.04
C GLU A 257 -14.48 -1.34 -10.00
N MET A 258 -13.51 -1.40 -9.08
CA MET A 258 -13.52 -2.35 -7.96
C MET A 258 -14.76 -2.20 -7.08
N ARG A 259 -15.28 -0.98 -6.92
CA ARG A 259 -16.53 -0.75 -6.18
C ARG A 259 -17.77 -1.14 -6.95
N LYS A 260 -17.78 -0.93 -8.27
CA LYS A 260 -18.92 -1.24 -9.14
C LYS A 260 -19.13 -2.75 -9.25
N ASP A 261 -18.03 -3.52 -9.31
CA ASP A 261 -18.07 -4.99 -9.31
C ASP A 261 -16.98 -5.58 -8.39
N PRO A 262 -17.23 -5.63 -7.07
CA PRO A 262 -16.26 -6.17 -6.13
C PRO A 262 -15.95 -7.65 -6.37
N SER A 263 -16.96 -8.46 -6.70
CA SER A 263 -16.81 -9.90 -6.90
C SER A 263 -15.94 -10.22 -8.11
N GLY A 264 -16.25 -9.64 -9.28
CA GLY A 264 -15.44 -9.84 -10.48
C GLY A 264 -14.00 -9.36 -10.31
N ASN A 265 -13.76 -8.26 -9.61
CA ASN A 265 -12.40 -7.77 -9.36
C ASN A 265 -11.62 -8.63 -8.35
N VAL A 266 -12.27 -9.22 -7.35
CA VAL A 266 -11.64 -10.17 -6.42
C VAL A 266 -11.27 -11.47 -7.14
N LYS A 267 -12.15 -11.99 -8.01
CA LYS A 267 -11.82 -13.15 -8.87
C LYS A 267 -10.63 -12.85 -9.78
N LYS A 268 -10.66 -11.72 -10.48
CA LYS A 268 -9.55 -11.24 -11.34
C LYS A 268 -8.23 -11.12 -10.58
N LEU A 269 -8.28 -10.58 -9.35
CA LEU A 269 -7.11 -10.48 -8.48
C LEU A 269 -6.55 -11.87 -8.13
N ALA A 270 -7.42 -12.81 -7.75
CA ALA A 270 -7.06 -14.18 -7.39
C ALA A 270 -6.43 -14.94 -8.56
N GLU A 271 -7.01 -14.84 -9.75
CA GLU A 271 -6.45 -15.41 -10.99
C GLU A 271 -5.07 -14.84 -11.28
N PHE A 272 -4.92 -13.51 -11.24
CA PHE A 272 -3.67 -12.83 -11.52
C PHE A 272 -2.55 -13.25 -10.57
N VAL A 273 -2.82 -13.35 -9.28
CA VAL A 273 -1.81 -13.79 -8.29
C VAL A 273 -1.59 -15.31 -8.30
N GLY A 274 -2.20 -16.05 -9.22
CA GLY A 274 -2.01 -17.48 -9.41
C GLY A 274 -2.67 -18.33 -8.32
N ASN A 275 -3.74 -17.82 -7.71
CA ASN A 275 -4.52 -18.52 -6.69
C ASN A 275 -6.04 -18.39 -6.99
N PRO A 276 -6.51 -18.83 -8.18
CA PRO A 276 -7.91 -18.71 -8.59
C PRO A 276 -8.84 -19.42 -7.61
N PHE A 277 -10.09 -18.95 -7.53
CA PHE A 277 -11.10 -19.61 -6.72
C PHE A 277 -11.53 -20.93 -7.36
N THR A 278 -11.75 -21.96 -6.55
CA THR A 278 -12.36 -23.21 -7.03
C THR A 278 -13.88 -23.06 -7.09
N PRO A 279 -14.60 -23.88 -7.89
CA PRO A 279 -16.06 -23.87 -7.90
C PRO A 279 -16.68 -23.99 -6.50
N GLU A 280 -16.07 -24.80 -5.62
CA GLU A 280 -16.53 -24.97 -4.24
C GLU A 280 -16.30 -23.71 -3.39
N GLU A 281 -15.21 -22.96 -3.61
CA GLU A 281 -14.99 -21.67 -2.95
C GLU A 281 -16.00 -20.62 -3.43
N GLU A 282 -16.38 -20.66 -4.72
CA GLU A 282 -17.40 -19.76 -5.27
C GLU A 282 -18.79 -20.08 -4.74
N GLU A 283 -19.22 -21.35 -4.80
CA GLU A 283 -20.51 -21.82 -4.29
C GLU A 283 -20.60 -21.69 -2.77
N GLY A 284 -19.48 -21.84 -2.07
CA GLY A 284 -19.35 -21.69 -0.62
C GLY A 284 -19.35 -20.24 -0.13
N GLY A 285 -19.46 -19.24 -1.02
CA GLY A 285 -19.55 -17.83 -0.63
C GLY A 285 -18.26 -17.21 -0.11
N ILE A 286 -17.09 -17.82 -0.39
CA ILE A 286 -15.80 -17.32 0.10
C ILE A 286 -15.51 -15.91 -0.44
N ILE A 287 -15.88 -15.63 -1.70
CA ILE A 287 -15.68 -14.31 -2.31
C ILE A 287 -16.49 -13.25 -1.57
N ASP A 288 -17.76 -13.52 -1.27
CA ASP A 288 -18.62 -12.61 -0.52
C ASP A 288 -18.11 -12.41 0.91
N GLY A 289 -17.59 -13.48 1.53
CA GLY A 289 -16.91 -13.41 2.82
C GLY A 289 -15.69 -12.48 2.80
N ILE A 290 -14.82 -12.58 1.79
CA ILE A 290 -13.67 -11.68 1.60
C ILE A 290 -14.14 -10.23 1.43
N ILE A 291 -15.15 -9.99 0.58
CA ILE A 291 -15.69 -8.64 0.33
C ILE A 291 -16.25 -8.04 1.61
N LYS A 292 -17.02 -8.81 2.38
CA LYS A 292 -17.58 -8.38 3.66
C LYS A 292 -16.47 -8.08 4.67
N LEU A 293 -15.51 -8.97 4.84
CA LEU A 293 -14.39 -8.81 5.76
C LEU A 293 -13.55 -7.57 5.43
N CYS A 294 -13.29 -7.34 4.14
CA CYS A 294 -12.50 -6.22 3.65
C CYS A 294 -13.32 -4.95 3.41
N GLY A 295 -14.61 -4.96 3.75
CA GLY A 295 -15.52 -3.82 3.59
C GLY A 295 -15.06 -2.60 4.40
N PHE A 296 -15.42 -1.41 3.95
CA PHE A 296 -14.99 -0.17 4.58
C PHE A 296 -15.42 -0.09 6.05
N GLU A 297 -16.71 -0.33 6.32
CA GLU A 297 -17.29 -0.35 7.65
C GLU A 297 -16.67 -1.46 8.51
N SER A 298 -16.59 -2.68 7.97
CA SER A 298 -15.99 -3.84 8.63
C SER A 298 -14.58 -3.53 9.13
N LEU A 299 -13.72 -3.01 8.27
CA LEU A 299 -12.35 -2.66 8.65
C LEU A 299 -12.30 -1.47 9.60
N ARG A 300 -13.00 -0.37 9.29
CA ARG A 300 -13.00 0.84 10.13
C ARG A 300 -13.43 0.54 11.56
N ASP A 301 -14.40 -0.36 11.73
CA ASP A 301 -15.05 -0.59 13.02
C ASP A 301 -14.34 -1.64 13.89
N LEU A 302 -13.22 -2.23 13.42
CA LEU A 302 -12.32 -3.05 14.24
C LEU A 302 -11.58 -2.20 15.27
N GLU A 303 -11.40 -2.74 16.48
CA GLU A 303 -10.75 -2.00 17.59
C GLU A 303 -9.30 -1.60 17.30
N VAL A 304 -8.55 -2.45 16.58
CA VAL A 304 -7.20 -2.12 16.10
C VAL A 304 -7.20 -0.90 15.18
N ASN A 305 -8.30 -0.65 14.45
CA ASN A 305 -8.40 0.48 13.53
C ASN A 305 -8.96 1.74 14.20
N LYS A 306 -9.77 1.61 15.25
CA LYS A 306 -10.27 2.76 16.03
C LYS A 306 -9.20 3.37 16.94
N SER A 307 -8.39 2.53 17.58
CA SER A 307 -7.49 2.95 18.67
C SER A 307 -6.01 2.67 18.41
N GLY A 308 -5.70 1.76 17.49
CA GLY A 308 -4.34 1.37 17.18
C GLY A 308 -3.58 2.41 16.35
N LYS A 309 -2.29 2.14 16.17
CA LYS A 309 -1.37 2.96 15.39
C LYS A 309 -0.51 2.07 14.50
N THR A 310 -0.10 2.59 13.35
CA THR A 310 0.86 1.96 12.45
C THR A 310 2.13 2.78 12.47
N GLU A 311 3.27 2.13 12.73
CA GLU A 311 4.59 2.76 12.68
C GLU A 311 5.07 2.86 11.22
N LEU A 312 5.45 4.07 10.82
CA LEU A 312 6.03 4.37 9.51
C LEU A 312 7.33 5.15 9.72
N VAL A 313 8.19 5.19 8.69
CA VAL A 313 9.48 5.90 8.75
C VAL A 313 9.39 7.39 9.12
N PHE A 314 8.23 8.01 8.90
CA PHE A 314 7.97 9.41 9.23
C PHE A 314 7.15 9.60 10.52
N GLY A 315 6.99 8.55 11.31
CA GLY A 315 6.32 8.57 12.61
C GLY A 315 5.07 7.67 12.67
N SER A 316 4.57 7.52 13.90
CA SER A 316 3.39 6.73 14.23
C SER A 316 2.11 7.39 13.70
N VAL A 317 1.30 6.67 12.92
CA VAL A 317 0.02 7.15 12.38
C VAL A 317 -1.14 6.42 13.06
N GLU A 318 -2.11 7.17 13.59
CA GLU A 318 -3.34 6.56 14.13
C GLU A 318 -4.13 5.86 13.03
N ASN A 319 -4.49 4.60 13.26
CA ASN A 319 -5.10 3.75 12.23
C ASN A 319 -6.42 4.34 11.70
N LYS A 320 -7.16 5.06 12.56
CA LYS A 320 -8.41 5.74 12.18
C LYS A 320 -8.23 6.74 11.04
N LEU A 321 -7.02 7.31 10.87
CA LEU A 321 -6.72 8.26 9.79
C LEU A 321 -6.66 7.60 8.40
N PHE A 322 -6.57 6.27 8.33
CA PHE A 322 -6.68 5.53 7.07
C PHE A 322 -8.14 5.41 6.59
N PHE A 323 -9.13 5.62 7.47
CA PHE A 323 -10.56 5.42 7.20
C PHE A 323 -11.34 6.75 7.30
N ARG A 324 -11.67 7.35 6.15
CA ARG A 324 -12.41 8.64 6.10
C ARG A 324 -13.85 8.49 5.67
N ARG A 325 -14.07 8.26 4.36
CA ARG A 325 -15.41 8.09 3.77
C ARG A 325 -15.57 6.77 3.04
N GLY A 326 -14.51 6.29 2.38
CA GLY A 326 -14.58 5.08 1.57
C GLY A 326 -15.70 5.18 0.53
N VAL A 327 -15.73 6.26 -0.27
CA VAL A 327 -16.68 6.45 -1.39
C VAL A 327 -15.96 7.02 -2.62
N ALA A 328 -16.57 6.89 -3.78
CA ALA A 328 -16.20 7.60 -5.01
C ALA A 328 -17.13 8.81 -5.18
N GLY A 329 -16.62 9.89 -5.77
CA GLY A 329 -17.32 11.14 -6.00
C GLY A 329 -17.39 12.08 -4.78
N ASP A 330 -16.61 11.85 -3.72
CA ASP A 330 -16.66 12.74 -2.54
C ASP A 330 -16.05 14.12 -2.85
N TRP A 331 -15.18 14.22 -3.86
CA TRP A 331 -14.57 15.48 -4.28
C TRP A 331 -15.58 16.62 -4.50
N VAL A 332 -16.82 16.31 -4.91
CA VAL A 332 -17.89 17.32 -5.11
C VAL A 332 -18.25 18.08 -3.85
N ASN A 333 -18.01 17.49 -2.67
CA ASN A 333 -18.30 18.09 -1.37
C ASN A 333 -17.18 19.01 -0.87
N HIS A 334 -16.03 19.05 -1.55
CA HIS A 334 -14.85 19.79 -1.10
C HIS A 334 -14.34 20.76 -2.17
N LEU A 335 -14.25 20.33 -3.42
CA LEU A 335 -13.69 21.12 -4.50
C LEU A 335 -14.72 22.10 -5.05
N THR A 336 -14.29 23.34 -5.27
CA THR A 336 -15.08 24.28 -6.08
C THR A 336 -15.10 23.80 -7.54
N PRO A 337 -16.10 24.20 -8.34
CA PRO A 337 -16.13 23.87 -9.77
C PRO A 337 -14.86 24.28 -10.51
N GLU A 338 -14.21 25.37 -10.11
CA GLU A 338 -12.95 25.82 -10.73
C GLU A 338 -11.77 24.92 -10.39
N MET A 339 -11.64 24.50 -9.13
CA MET A 339 -10.61 23.56 -8.70
C MET A 339 -10.77 22.21 -9.41
N ALA A 340 -12.00 21.69 -9.48
CA ALA A 340 -12.30 20.46 -10.19
C ALA A 340 -11.92 20.56 -11.68
N ARG A 341 -12.35 21.64 -12.35
CA ARG A 341 -11.99 21.90 -13.76
C ARG A 341 -10.49 21.92 -13.99
N ARG A 342 -9.71 22.53 -13.09
CA ARG A 342 -8.26 22.57 -13.23
C ARG A 342 -7.62 21.18 -13.16
N ILE A 343 -8.09 20.33 -12.23
CA ILE A 343 -7.62 18.94 -12.14
C ILE A 343 -8.04 18.15 -13.38
N ASP A 344 -9.26 18.34 -13.88
CA ASP A 344 -9.76 17.68 -15.08
C ASP A 344 -8.96 18.10 -16.32
N GLN A 345 -8.71 19.40 -16.53
CA GLN A 345 -7.88 19.91 -17.62
C GLN A 345 -6.45 19.37 -17.58
N THR A 346 -5.87 19.28 -16.38
CA THR A 346 -4.53 18.69 -16.21
C THR A 346 -4.56 17.20 -16.56
N THR A 347 -5.62 16.50 -16.15
CA THR A 347 -5.83 15.07 -16.46
C THR A 347 -5.98 14.83 -17.95
N GLU A 348 -6.85 15.59 -18.63
CA GLU A 348 -7.05 15.50 -20.08
C GLU A 348 -5.77 15.81 -20.86
N SER A 349 -5.01 16.81 -20.42
CA SER A 349 -3.72 17.17 -21.03
C SER A 349 -2.70 16.04 -20.88
N LYS A 350 -2.54 15.52 -19.66
CA LYS A 350 -1.53 14.49 -19.33
C LYS A 350 -1.87 13.11 -19.88
N LEU A 351 -3.15 12.73 -19.93
CA LEU A 351 -3.58 11.41 -20.42
C LEU A 351 -3.90 11.39 -21.91
N ARG A 352 -3.77 12.53 -22.60
CA ARG A 352 -4.00 12.64 -24.04
C ARG A 352 -3.16 11.61 -24.80
N GLY A 353 -3.83 10.75 -25.56
CA GLY A 353 -3.19 9.70 -26.35
C GLY A 353 -3.00 8.35 -25.64
N HIS A 354 -3.20 8.27 -24.32
CA HIS A 354 -2.92 7.03 -23.55
C HIS A 354 -4.10 6.05 -23.44
N ARG A 355 -5.27 6.34 -24.05
CA ARG A 355 -6.51 5.52 -23.94
C ARG A 355 -6.92 5.16 -22.49
N LEU A 356 -6.49 5.96 -21.52
CA LEU A 356 -6.81 5.81 -20.11
C LEU A 356 -7.77 6.94 -19.70
N THR A 357 -8.92 6.57 -19.16
CA THR A 357 -9.95 7.51 -18.72
C THR A 357 -10.48 7.15 -17.34
N PHE A 358 -10.91 8.17 -16.61
CA PHE A 358 -11.67 8.08 -15.37
C PHE A 358 -13.13 8.41 -15.66
N SER A 359 -14.04 7.77 -14.90
CA SER A 359 -15.50 7.90 -15.07
C SER A 359 -16.10 9.00 -14.20
#